data_AF-A0AAE0KNW7-F1
#
_entry.id   AF-A0AAE0KNW7-F1
#
_cell.length_a   1.000
_cell.length_b   1.000
_cell.length_c   1.000
_cell.angle_alpha   90.00
_cell.angle_beta   90.00
_cell.angle_gamma   90.00
#
_symmetry.space_group_name_H-M   'P 1'
#
loop_
_entity.id
_entity.type
_entity.pdbx_description
1 polymer ?
#
loop_
_entity_poly.entity_id
_entity_poly.type
_entity_poly.pdbx_seq_one_letter_code
_entity_poly.pdbx_strand_id
1 'polypeptide(L)'
;MTPDFPTQEEWVLHGIPNAKEIGYRTLVHLFTWSWTERVWAIQEVAVAREVLIQCGPYSFPMQAIAEAVLFARTIPIEATRIAATHFKSTWAECVKQKLGQRGTLLSLVIRHWVSDATYPHDKIYALCGLSCDAGPDGLDIRFDYHKSPDDVYIDFARSVLTTYRSLDIFSALSTSKQDVRSSGLPSWVPDWNTECFMNGTNSDEFNPSTSPMAGSSAY
;
A
#
# COMPACT_ATOMS: atom_id res chain seq x y z
N MET A 1 -9.05 22.33 12.10
CA MET A 1 -8.24 22.57 13.32
C MET A 1 -6.93 21.86 13.10
N THR A 2 -5.86 22.61 12.79
CA THR A 2 -4.50 22.06 12.73
C THR A 2 -4.11 21.67 14.15
N PRO A 3 -3.65 20.43 14.41
CA PRO A 3 -3.19 20.06 15.74
C PRO A 3 -1.99 20.93 16.12
N ASP A 4 -1.95 21.37 17.37
CA ASP A 4 -0.80 22.05 17.96
C ASP A 4 0.24 20.97 18.28
N PHE A 5 1.38 20.99 17.58
CA PHE A 5 2.42 19.96 17.73
C PHE A 5 3.59 20.49 18.55
N PRO A 6 4.17 19.67 19.45
CA PRO A 6 5.25 20.11 20.30
C PRO A 6 6.52 20.46 19.51
N THR A 7 7.23 21.48 19.97
CA THR A 7 8.55 21.94 19.54
C THR A 7 9.65 20.95 19.94
N GLN A 8 10.80 20.95 19.27
CA GLN A 8 11.88 19.97 19.54
C GLN A 8 12.37 19.96 21.00
N GLU A 9 12.22 21.06 21.73
CA GLU A 9 12.52 21.16 23.17
C GLU A 9 11.49 20.41 24.02
N GLU A 10 10.20 20.46 23.67
CA GLU A 10 9.13 19.69 24.31
C GLU A 10 9.29 18.18 24.08
N TRP A 11 9.86 17.77 22.95
CA TRP A 11 10.13 16.35 22.66
C TRP A 11 11.18 15.77 23.59
N VAL A 12 12.26 16.53 23.81
CA VAL A 12 13.33 16.15 24.75
C VAL A 12 12.80 16.13 26.18
N LEU A 13 11.95 17.10 26.55
CA LEU A 13 11.31 17.16 27.88
C LEU A 13 10.42 15.94 28.15
N HIS A 14 9.73 15.43 27.13
CA HIS A 14 8.88 14.23 27.22
C HIS A 14 9.65 12.91 27.11
N GLY A 15 10.99 12.94 27.01
CA GLY A 15 11.82 11.74 26.89
C GLY A 15 11.64 11.03 25.55
N ILE A 16 11.17 11.73 24.52
CA ILE A 16 11.00 11.18 23.18
C ILE A 16 12.38 11.19 22.50
N PRO A 17 12.87 10.02 22.02
CA PRO A 17 14.23 9.91 21.49
C PRO A 17 14.46 10.82 20.28
N ASN A 18 15.72 11.16 20.00
CA ASN A 18 16.08 11.93 18.80
C ASN A 18 15.85 11.07 17.53
N ALA A 19 15.40 11.68 16.43
CA ALA A 19 15.24 11.05 15.11
C ALA A 19 16.45 10.24 14.60
N LYS A 20 17.66 10.55 15.08
CA LYS A 20 18.91 9.83 14.75
C LYS A 20 19.16 8.59 15.63
N GLU A 21 18.39 8.40 16.69
CA GLU A 21 18.52 7.24 17.57
C GLU A 21 18.00 5.96 16.93
N ILE A 22 18.52 4.84 17.44
CA ILE A 22 18.26 3.52 16.88
C ILE A 22 16.76 3.18 16.81
N GLY A 23 15.96 3.67 17.76
CA GLY A 23 14.51 3.47 17.77
C GLY A 23 13.80 3.97 16.52
N TYR A 24 14.17 5.15 16.00
CA TYR A 24 13.56 5.70 14.79
C TYR A 24 14.02 4.97 13.54
N ARG A 25 15.30 4.57 13.48
CA ARG A 25 15.81 3.75 12.38
C ARG A 25 15.08 2.41 12.33
N THR A 26 14.84 1.79 13.48
CA THR A 26 14.06 0.55 13.58
C THR A 26 12.61 0.74 13.12
N LEU A 27 11.96 1.85 13.49
CA LEU A 27 10.60 2.16 13.01
C LEU A 27 10.56 2.37 11.49
N VAL A 28 11.53 3.09 10.93
CA VAL A 28 11.65 3.26 9.47
C VAL A 28 11.83 1.90 8.79
N HIS A 29 12.78 1.08 9.25
CA HIS A 29 13.00 -0.26 8.70
C HIS A 29 11.76 -1.17 8.80
N LEU A 30 11.01 -1.05 9.90
CA LEU A 30 9.78 -1.81 10.10
C LEU A 30 8.67 -1.35 9.17
N PHE A 31 8.52 -0.05 8.95
CA PHE A 31 7.53 0.51 8.04
C PHE A 31 7.89 0.31 6.56
N THR A 32 9.17 0.24 6.22
CA THR A 32 9.65 -0.07 4.85
C THR A 32 9.87 -1.57 4.64
N TRP A 33 9.22 -2.43 5.44
CA TRP A 33 9.40 -3.86 5.29
C TRP A 33 8.64 -4.34 4.05
N SER A 34 9.37 -4.95 3.11
CA SER A 34 8.84 -5.43 1.82
C SER A 34 7.65 -6.38 1.91
N TRP A 35 7.48 -7.06 3.05
CA TRP A 35 6.28 -7.87 3.28
C TRP A 35 5.00 -7.01 3.17
N THR A 36 5.00 -5.78 3.67
CA THR A 36 3.80 -4.90 3.63
C THR A 36 3.47 -4.31 2.28
N GLU A 37 4.44 -4.33 1.36
CA GLU A 37 4.20 -3.88 -0.01
C GLU A 37 3.36 -4.92 -0.75
N ARG A 38 3.46 -6.21 -0.40
CA ARG A 38 2.75 -7.29 -1.08
C ARG A 38 1.23 -7.18 -0.96
N VAL A 39 0.52 -7.36 -2.07
CA VAL A 39 -0.95 -7.41 -2.10
C VAL A 39 -1.52 -8.53 -1.22
N TRP A 40 -0.82 -9.67 -1.15
CA TRP A 40 -1.20 -10.80 -0.28
C TRP A 40 -1.15 -10.47 1.21
N ALA A 41 -0.30 -9.53 1.65
CA ALA A 41 -0.24 -9.13 3.04
C ALA A 41 -1.57 -8.54 3.53
N ILE A 42 -2.35 -7.92 2.63
CA ILE A 42 -3.67 -7.39 2.95
C ILE A 42 -4.61 -8.52 3.37
N GLN A 43 -4.65 -9.60 2.59
CA GLN A 43 -5.49 -10.76 2.91
C GLN A 43 -4.99 -11.49 4.16
N GLU A 44 -3.67 -11.71 4.27
CA GLU A 44 -3.04 -12.33 5.43
C GLU A 44 -3.44 -11.63 6.74
N VAL A 45 -3.46 -10.30 6.75
CA VAL A 45 -3.82 -9.50 7.93
C VAL A 45 -5.33 -9.42 8.12
N ALA A 46 -6.08 -9.22 7.05
CA ALA A 46 -7.51 -8.94 7.13
C ALA A 46 -8.34 -10.15 7.55
N VAL A 47 -7.93 -11.35 7.14
CA VAL A 47 -8.65 -12.61 7.44
C VAL A 47 -8.17 -13.23 8.76
N ALA A 48 -6.99 -12.84 9.25
CA ALA A 48 -6.44 -13.39 10.48
C ALA A 48 -7.27 -13.03 11.72
N ARG A 49 -7.45 -14.04 12.60
CA ARG A 49 -8.07 -13.84 13.93
C ARG A 49 -7.20 -12.92 14.79
N GLU A 50 -5.89 -13.10 14.72
CA GLU A 50 -4.89 -12.37 15.48
C GLU A 50 -3.64 -12.20 14.62
N VAL A 51 -3.03 -11.01 14.66
CA VAL A 51 -1.82 -10.71 13.90
C VAL A 51 -0.76 -10.19 14.86
N LEU A 52 0.32 -10.95 14.95
CA LEU A 52 1.53 -10.59 15.70
C LEU A 52 2.64 -10.26 14.71
N ILE A 53 3.32 -9.16 14.95
CA ILE A 53 4.51 -8.76 14.21
C ILE A 53 5.73 -9.29 14.95
N GLN A 54 6.55 -10.06 14.25
CA GLN A 54 7.82 -10.58 14.76
C GLN A 54 8.98 -9.74 14.20
N CYS A 55 9.75 -9.10 15.08
CA CYS A 55 10.93 -8.31 14.72
C CYS A 55 12.13 -8.78 15.56
N GLY A 56 12.93 -9.71 15.00
CA GLY A 56 14.02 -10.34 15.74
C GLY A 56 13.50 -11.07 16.99
N PRO A 57 13.98 -10.73 18.21
CA PRO A 57 13.51 -11.34 19.45
C PRO A 57 12.16 -10.76 19.94
N TYR A 58 11.67 -9.68 19.33
CA TYR A 58 10.46 -9.00 19.77
C TYR A 58 9.23 -9.52 19.03
N SER A 59 8.13 -9.66 19.76
CA SER A 59 6.82 -10.01 19.23
C SER A 59 5.77 -9.10 19.84
N PHE A 60 4.92 -8.49 19.02
CA PHE A 60 3.88 -7.58 19.52
C PHE A 60 2.66 -7.56 18.59
N PRO A 61 1.47 -7.20 19.10
CA PRO A 61 0.27 -7.09 18.28
C PRO A 61 0.42 -6.06 17.17
N MET A 62 -0.13 -6.33 15.99
CA MET A 62 -0.13 -5.36 14.87
C MET A 62 -0.81 -4.03 15.22
N GLN A 63 -1.71 -4.01 16.20
CA GLN A 63 -2.30 -2.77 16.70
C GLN A 63 -1.25 -1.78 17.22
N ALA A 64 -0.16 -2.26 17.83
CA ALA A 64 0.95 -1.40 18.25
C ALA A 64 1.60 -0.68 17.05
N ILE A 65 1.59 -1.30 15.87
CA ILE A 65 2.06 -0.68 14.62
C ILE A 65 1.07 0.34 14.10
N ALA A 66 -0.22 0.07 14.16
CA ALA A 66 -1.22 1.08 13.80
C ALA A 66 -1.09 2.34 14.67
N GLU A 67 -0.88 2.17 15.97
CA GLU A 67 -0.63 3.27 16.92
C GLU A 67 0.70 3.98 16.61
N ALA A 68 1.78 3.23 16.35
CA ALA A 68 3.07 3.79 15.95
C ALA A 68 3.01 4.55 14.62
N VAL A 69 2.21 4.08 13.65
CA VAL A 69 1.94 4.76 12.38
C VAL A 69 1.17 6.06 12.60
N LEU A 70 0.17 6.07 13.49
CA LEU A 70 -0.55 7.30 13.84
C LEU A 70 0.36 8.31 14.53
N PHE A 71 1.20 7.83 15.46
CA PHE A 71 2.22 8.63 16.12
C PHE A 71 3.27 9.15 15.15
N ALA A 72 3.73 8.34 14.18
CA ALA A 72 4.70 8.76 13.17
C ALA A 72 4.28 9.99 12.37
N ARG A 73 2.97 10.22 12.18
CA ARG A 73 2.45 11.41 11.49
C ARG A 73 2.68 12.70 12.28
N THR A 74 2.97 12.61 13.57
CA THR A 74 3.30 13.76 14.43
C THR A 74 4.80 14.05 14.42
N ILE A 75 5.61 13.19 13.79
CA ILE A 75 7.07 13.31 13.72
C ILE A 75 7.44 13.95 12.36
N PRO A 76 8.28 14.99 12.31
CA PRO A 76 8.66 15.66 11.07
C PRO A 76 9.71 14.87 10.26
N ILE A 77 9.51 13.57 10.08
CA ILE A 77 10.38 12.67 9.31
C ILE A 77 9.59 12.13 8.13
N GLU A 78 9.90 12.63 6.93
CA GLU A 78 9.16 12.31 5.70
C GLU A 78 9.21 10.81 5.36
N ALA A 79 10.35 10.15 5.58
CA ALA A 79 10.52 8.71 5.32
C ALA A 79 9.51 7.85 6.11
N THR A 80 9.19 8.23 7.34
CA THR A 80 8.23 7.52 8.19
C THR A 80 6.80 7.67 7.68
N ARG A 81 6.49 8.83 7.06
CA ARG A 81 5.15 9.14 6.54
C ARG A 81 4.80 8.35 5.28
N ILE A 82 5.77 8.18 4.37
CA ILE A 82 5.60 7.39 3.15
C ILE A 82 5.47 5.91 3.51
N ALA A 83 6.43 5.38 4.27
CA ALA A 83 6.49 3.97 4.66
C ALA A 83 5.25 3.50 5.45
N ALA A 84 4.65 4.38 6.24
CA ALA A 84 3.43 4.08 6.99
C ALA A 84 2.17 3.87 6.14
N THR A 85 2.17 4.26 4.85
CA THR A 85 0.97 4.26 4.01
C THR A 85 0.43 2.86 3.74
N HIS A 86 1.32 1.89 3.47
CA HIS A 86 0.94 0.49 3.22
C HIS A 86 0.40 -0.19 4.47
N PHE A 87 1.04 0.03 5.62
CA PHE A 87 0.51 -0.45 6.91
C PHE A 87 -0.85 0.15 7.22
N LYS A 88 -1.03 1.46 6.99
CA LYS A 88 -2.30 2.13 7.23
C LYS A 88 -3.43 1.57 6.37
N SER A 89 -3.19 1.36 5.08
CA SER A 89 -4.22 0.82 4.17
C SER A 89 -4.58 -0.62 4.52
N THR A 90 -3.58 -1.45 4.81
CA THR A 90 -3.75 -2.84 5.23
C THR A 90 -4.50 -2.96 6.56
N TRP A 91 -4.13 -2.15 7.55
CA TRP A 91 -4.81 -2.12 8.85
C TRP A 91 -6.25 -1.62 8.72
N ALA A 92 -6.49 -0.56 7.93
CA ALA A 92 -7.83 -0.06 7.69
C ALA A 92 -8.72 -1.13 7.04
N GLU A 93 -8.17 -1.94 6.13
CA GLU A 93 -8.89 -3.06 5.53
C GLU A 93 -9.20 -4.15 6.57
N CYS A 94 -8.24 -4.51 7.42
CA CYS A 94 -8.48 -5.44 8.54
C CYS A 94 -9.63 -5.00 9.44
N VAL A 95 -9.66 -3.72 9.84
CA VAL A 95 -10.75 -3.16 10.66
C VAL A 95 -12.09 -3.25 9.93
N LYS A 96 -12.16 -2.89 8.65
CA LYS A 96 -13.39 -2.98 7.85
C LYS A 96 -13.91 -4.40 7.76
N GLN A 97 -13.02 -5.37 7.50
CA GLN A 97 -13.37 -6.78 7.38
C GLN A 97 -13.92 -7.34 8.71
N LYS A 98 -13.29 -6.99 9.84
CA LYS A 98 -13.79 -7.36 11.17
C LYS A 98 -15.14 -6.73 11.52
N LEU A 99 -15.45 -5.56 10.96
CA LEU A 99 -16.76 -4.90 11.07
C LEU A 99 -17.80 -5.40 10.05
N GLY A 100 -17.44 -6.37 9.20
CA GLY A 100 -18.31 -6.88 8.13
C GLY A 100 -18.51 -5.91 6.96
N GLN A 101 -17.71 -4.84 6.86
CA GLN A 101 -17.81 -3.80 5.84
C GLN A 101 -16.98 -4.14 4.60
N ARG A 102 -17.38 -5.21 3.91
CA ARG A 102 -16.68 -5.70 2.70
C ARG A 102 -17.00 -4.80 1.50
N GLY A 103 -15.96 -4.28 0.85
CA GLY A 103 -16.08 -3.49 -0.37
C GLY A 103 -16.24 -4.36 -1.62
N THR A 104 -16.54 -3.73 -2.75
CA THR A 104 -16.53 -4.39 -4.07
C THR A 104 -15.10 -4.72 -4.49
N LEU A 105 -14.91 -5.76 -5.31
CA LEU A 105 -13.58 -6.14 -5.78
C LEU A 105 -12.90 -5.00 -6.52
N LEU A 106 -13.61 -4.27 -7.39
CA LEU A 106 -13.07 -3.09 -8.06
C LEU A 106 -12.55 -2.04 -7.07
N SER A 107 -13.31 -1.76 -5.99
CA SER A 107 -12.89 -0.77 -5.00
C SER A 107 -11.62 -1.19 -4.26
N LEU A 108 -11.43 -2.50 -4.05
CA LEU A 108 -10.24 -3.05 -3.40
C LEU A 108 -9.03 -2.99 -4.35
N VAL A 109 -9.20 -3.40 -5.61
CA VAL A 109 -8.13 -3.38 -6.62
C VAL A 109 -7.65 -1.94 -6.85
N ILE A 110 -8.55 -0.96 -6.94
CA ILE A 110 -8.16 0.45 -7.07
C ILE A 110 -7.43 0.95 -5.81
N ARG A 111 -7.97 0.65 -4.61
CA ARG A 111 -7.39 1.10 -3.34
C ARG A 111 -5.99 0.56 -3.09
N HIS A 112 -5.75 -0.68 -3.49
CA HIS A 112 -4.51 -1.41 -3.24
C HIS A 112 -3.66 -1.59 -4.50
N TRP A 113 -3.89 -0.79 -5.54
CA TRP A 113 -3.15 -0.84 -6.80
C TRP A 113 -1.64 -0.84 -6.58
N VAL A 114 -1.17 0.04 -5.68
CA VAL A 114 0.25 0.27 -5.39
C VAL A 114 0.94 -0.88 -4.67
N SER A 115 0.19 -1.90 -4.23
CA SER A 115 0.77 -3.07 -3.57
C SER A 115 1.44 -4.01 -4.56
N ASP A 116 2.64 -4.47 -4.27
CA ASP A 116 3.42 -5.35 -5.12
C ASP A 116 2.82 -6.75 -5.25
N ALA A 117 3.10 -7.36 -6.40
CA ALA A 117 2.67 -8.71 -6.71
C ALA A 117 3.81 -9.42 -7.44
N THR A 118 4.21 -10.60 -6.94
CA THR A 118 5.20 -11.45 -7.63
C THR A 118 4.63 -11.98 -8.94
N TYR A 119 3.37 -12.40 -8.91
CA TYR A 119 2.60 -12.73 -10.11
C TYR A 119 1.57 -11.62 -10.34
N PRO A 120 1.60 -10.91 -11.48
CA PRO A 120 0.69 -9.79 -11.72
C PRO A 120 -0.80 -10.13 -11.57
N HIS A 121 -1.20 -11.39 -11.81
CA HIS A 121 -2.54 -11.92 -11.52
C HIS A 121 -3.04 -11.60 -10.10
N ASP A 122 -2.12 -11.59 -9.13
CA ASP A 122 -2.44 -11.38 -7.71
C ASP A 122 -2.91 -9.96 -7.41
N LYS A 123 -2.69 -9.00 -8.31
CA LYS A 123 -3.32 -7.66 -8.22
C LYS A 123 -4.85 -7.74 -8.13
N ILE A 124 -5.44 -8.84 -8.62
CA ILE A 124 -6.88 -9.12 -8.54
C ILE A 124 -7.15 -10.34 -7.64
N TYR A 125 -6.45 -11.45 -7.84
CA TYR A 125 -6.75 -12.71 -7.14
C TYR A 125 -6.62 -12.58 -5.61
N ALA A 126 -5.58 -11.91 -5.10
CA ALA A 126 -5.36 -11.76 -3.66
C ALA A 126 -6.47 -10.97 -2.95
N LEU A 127 -7.29 -10.22 -3.69
CA LEU A 127 -8.35 -9.37 -3.14
C LEU A 127 -9.74 -10.00 -3.25
N CYS A 128 -9.91 -11.06 -4.03
CA CYS A 128 -11.21 -11.73 -4.22
C CYS A 128 -11.78 -12.25 -2.90
N GLY A 129 -10.93 -12.82 -2.03
CA GLY A 129 -11.34 -13.31 -0.71
C GLY A 129 -11.79 -12.21 0.25
N LEU A 130 -11.54 -10.95 -0.06
CA LEU A 130 -11.91 -9.79 0.77
C LEU A 130 -13.17 -9.08 0.27
N SER A 131 -13.57 -9.29 -0.99
CA SER A 131 -14.68 -8.55 -1.58
C SER A 131 -16.05 -9.14 -1.26
N CYS A 132 -17.10 -8.31 -1.32
CA CYS A 132 -18.48 -8.74 -1.10
C CYS A 132 -19.13 -9.41 -2.32
N ASP A 133 -18.49 -9.32 -3.49
CA ASP A 133 -19.09 -9.56 -4.79
C ASP A 133 -18.27 -10.49 -5.70
N ALA A 134 -17.12 -10.99 -5.25
CA ALA A 134 -16.39 -12.04 -5.95
C ALA A 134 -17.11 -13.38 -5.75
N GLY A 135 -17.32 -14.11 -6.84
CA GLY A 135 -17.96 -15.43 -6.82
C GLY A 135 -18.94 -15.62 -7.99
N PRO A 136 -19.54 -16.82 -8.11
CA PRO A 136 -20.38 -17.20 -9.24
C PRO A 136 -21.61 -16.30 -9.46
N ASP A 137 -22.17 -15.76 -8.36
CA ASP A 137 -23.34 -14.89 -8.39
C ASP A 137 -23.01 -13.41 -8.59
N GLY A 138 -21.72 -13.07 -8.69
CA GLY A 138 -21.22 -11.72 -8.92
C GLY A 138 -20.11 -11.72 -9.96
N LEU A 139 -18.91 -11.29 -9.56
CA LEU A 139 -17.73 -11.36 -10.41
C LEU A 139 -17.15 -12.78 -10.38
N ASP A 140 -17.52 -13.61 -11.38
CA ASP A 140 -16.98 -14.97 -11.56
C ASP A 140 -15.51 -14.93 -12.04
N ILE A 141 -14.62 -14.60 -11.11
CA ILE A 141 -13.18 -14.60 -11.31
C ILE A 141 -12.63 -15.96 -10.88
N ARG A 142 -12.23 -16.77 -11.85
CA ARG A 142 -11.61 -18.08 -11.61
C ARG A 142 -10.09 -17.97 -11.63
N PHE A 143 -9.47 -18.50 -10.60
CA PHE A 143 -8.03 -18.41 -10.41
C PHE A 143 -7.36 -19.36 -11.39
N ASP A 144 -6.75 -18.80 -12.42
CA ASP A 144 -5.99 -19.51 -13.42
C ASP A 144 -4.68 -18.76 -13.68
N TYR A 145 -3.57 -19.34 -13.22
CA TYR A 145 -2.22 -18.80 -13.41
C TYR A 145 -1.61 -19.25 -14.74
N HIS A 146 -2.29 -20.09 -15.52
CA HIS A 146 -1.87 -20.43 -16.88
C HIS A 146 -2.29 -19.35 -17.89
N LYS A 147 -3.27 -18.52 -17.56
CA LYS A 147 -3.63 -17.32 -18.34
C LYS A 147 -2.50 -16.30 -18.30
N SER A 148 -2.39 -15.44 -19.31
CA SER A 148 -1.56 -14.25 -19.20
C SER A 148 -2.19 -13.27 -18.18
N PRO A 149 -1.39 -12.40 -17.53
CA PRO A 149 -1.95 -11.32 -16.73
C PRO A 149 -2.94 -10.44 -17.51
N ASP A 150 -2.65 -10.20 -18.78
CA ASP A 150 -3.47 -9.37 -19.65
C ASP A 150 -4.87 -9.98 -19.82
N ASP A 151 -4.96 -11.29 -20.03
CA ASP A 151 -6.24 -12.01 -20.11
C ASP A 151 -7.03 -11.90 -18.81
N VAL A 152 -6.36 -11.98 -17.65
CA VAL A 152 -7.02 -11.82 -16.34
C VAL A 152 -7.58 -10.41 -16.18
N TYR A 153 -6.82 -9.39 -16.59
CA TYR A 153 -7.28 -8.00 -16.51
C TYR A 153 -8.44 -7.73 -17.46
N ILE A 154 -8.41 -8.30 -18.67
CA ILE A 154 -9.51 -8.24 -19.64
C ILE A 154 -10.76 -8.92 -19.08
N ASP A 155 -10.62 -10.13 -18.54
CA ASP A 155 -11.75 -10.89 -17.98
C ASP A 155 -12.36 -10.17 -16.78
N PHE A 156 -11.53 -9.63 -15.89
CA PHE A 156 -11.98 -8.81 -14.77
C PHE A 156 -12.70 -7.55 -15.24
N ALA A 157 -12.12 -6.79 -16.17
CA ALA A 157 -12.76 -5.58 -16.67
C ALA A 157 -14.09 -5.86 -17.36
N ARG A 158 -14.16 -6.95 -18.15
CA ARG A 158 -15.41 -7.41 -18.76
C ARG A 158 -16.45 -7.75 -17.70
N SER A 159 -16.07 -8.54 -16.68
CA SER A 159 -16.96 -8.94 -15.59
C SER A 159 -17.50 -7.75 -14.80
N VAL A 160 -16.65 -6.76 -14.51
CA VAL A 160 -17.04 -5.51 -13.84
C VAL A 160 -18.06 -4.73 -14.68
N LEU A 161 -17.78 -4.52 -15.97
CA LEU A 161 -18.67 -3.78 -16.87
C LEU A 161 -20.03 -4.46 -17.04
N THR A 162 -20.06 -5.79 -17.15
CA THR A 162 -21.31 -6.55 -17.33
C THR A 162 -22.12 -6.63 -16.05
N THR A 163 -21.46 -6.80 -14.90
CA THR A 163 -22.10 -7.00 -13.60
C THR A 163 -22.59 -5.70 -13.00
N TYR A 164 -21.74 -4.68 -12.91
CA TYR A 164 -22.11 -3.41 -12.27
C TYR A 164 -22.92 -2.50 -13.20
N ARG A 165 -22.78 -2.66 -14.52
CA ARG A 165 -23.37 -1.74 -15.53
C ARG A 165 -23.00 -0.28 -15.27
N SER A 166 -21.80 -0.06 -14.74
CA SER A 166 -21.22 1.24 -14.45
C SER A 166 -19.89 1.40 -15.19
N LEU A 167 -19.50 2.65 -15.44
CA LEU A 167 -18.23 3.00 -16.08
C LEU A 167 -17.12 3.32 -15.07
N ASP A 168 -17.35 3.07 -13.77
CA ASP A 168 -16.41 3.42 -12.70
C ASP A 168 -15.01 2.81 -12.89
N ILE A 169 -14.90 1.64 -13.53
CA ILE A 169 -13.60 1.03 -13.85
C ILE A 169 -12.71 1.95 -14.72
N PHE A 170 -13.30 2.87 -15.48
CA PHE A 170 -12.52 3.80 -16.29
C PHE A 170 -11.86 4.92 -15.47
N SER A 171 -12.26 5.15 -14.21
CA SER A 171 -11.50 6.05 -13.33
C SER A 171 -10.06 5.56 -13.12
N ALA A 172 -9.85 4.24 -13.22
CA ALA A 172 -8.56 3.60 -13.13
C ALA A 172 -7.68 3.82 -14.38
N LEU A 173 -8.28 4.04 -15.56
CA LEU A 173 -7.53 4.35 -16.80
C LEU A 173 -6.82 5.70 -16.71
N SER A 174 -7.47 6.71 -16.11
CA SER A 174 -6.89 8.04 -15.91
C SER A 174 -5.70 8.04 -14.93
N THR A 175 -5.53 6.95 -14.18
CA THR A 175 -4.55 6.85 -13.10
C THR A 175 -3.33 5.99 -13.50
N SER A 176 -3.39 5.25 -14.60
CA SER A 176 -2.28 4.43 -15.12
C SER A 176 -1.33 5.26 -15.99
N LYS A 177 -0.02 5.11 -15.78
CA LYS A 177 1.00 5.67 -16.69
C LYS A 177 0.91 4.99 -18.06
N GLN A 178 0.40 5.72 -19.05
CA GLN A 178 0.17 5.16 -20.39
C GLN A 178 1.45 4.72 -21.11
N ASP A 179 2.59 5.35 -20.82
CA ASP A 179 3.86 5.08 -21.49
C ASP A 179 4.48 3.71 -21.12
N VAL A 180 4.01 3.06 -20.05
CA VAL A 180 4.54 1.78 -19.51
C VAL A 180 3.54 0.63 -19.68
N ARG A 181 2.42 0.89 -20.35
CA ARG A 181 1.31 -0.06 -20.49
C ARG A 181 1.67 -1.23 -21.42
N SER A 182 1.21 -2.44 -21.08
CA SER A 182 1.33 -3.60 -21.98
C SER A 182 0.64 -3.34 -23.33
N SER A 183 1.35 -3.60 -24.43
CA SER A 183 0.80 -3.49 -25.78
C SER A 183 -0.27 -4.55 -26.09
N GLY A 184 -0.35 -5.61 -25.29
CA GLY A 184 -1.37 -6.66 -25.40
C GLY A 184 -2.74 -6.27 -24.84
N LEU A 185 -2.82 -5.21 -24.03
CA LEU A 185 -4.06 -4.83 -23.34
C LEU A 185 -4.91 -3.83 -24.16
N PRO A 186 -6.20 -4.13 -24.44
CA PRO A 186 -7.12 -3.19 -25.08
C PRO A 186 -7.24 -1.88 -24.29
N SER A 187 -7.35 -0.74 -24.98
CA SER A 187 -7.31 0.61 -24.35
C SER A 187 -8.34 0.88 -23.24
N TRP A 188 -9.42 0.10 -23.18
CA TRP A 188 -10.47 0.21 -22.17
C TRP A 188 -10.21 -0.62 -20.90
N VAL A 189 -9.15 -1.42 -20.85
CA VAL A 189 -8.81 -2.29 -19.71
C VAL A 189 -7.70 -1.65 -18.88
N PRO A 190 -7.87 -1.36 -17.57
CA PRO A 190 -6.76 -0.85 -16.78
C PRO A 190 -5.61 -1.86 -16.68
N ASP A 191 -4.36 -1.37 -16.75
CA ASP A 191 -3.16 -2.20 -16.55
C ASP A 191 -2.74 -2.12 -15.08
N TRP A 192 -3.26 -3.04 -14.28
CA TRP A 192 -3.06 -3.06 -12.82
C TRP A 192 -1.61 -3.36 -12.39
N ASN A 193 -0.72 -3.68 -13.34
CA ASN A 193 0.70 -3.88 -13.09
C ASN A 193 1.55 -2.63 -13.30
N THR A 194 0.96 -1.52 -13.74
CA THR A 194 1.67 -0.25 -13.95
C THR A 194 1.71 0.61 -12.68
N GLU A 195 2.59 1.60 -12.66
CA GLU A 195 2.56 2.61 -11.60
C GLU A 195 1.29 3.46 -11.65
N CYS A 196 0.73 3.72 -10.48
CA CYS A 196 -0.48 4.51 -10.26
C CYS A 196 -0.10 5.97 -9.94
N PHE A 197 -0.63 6.94 -10.69
CA PHE A 197 -0.39 8.38 -10.49
C PHE A 197 -0.80 8.91 -9.10
N MET A 198 -1.53 8.13 -8.29
CA MET A 198 -1.81 8.51 -6.89
C MET A 198 -0.53 8.56 -6.03
N ASN A 199 0.58 7.97 -6.48
CA ASN A 199 1.90 8.14 -5.87
C ASN A 199 2.60 9.40 -6.41
N GLY A 200 2.10 10.57 -6.01
CA GLY A 200 2.87 11.80 -6.07
C GLY A 200 3.99 11.81 -5.03
N THR A 201 4.90 10.85 -5.09
CA THR A 201 6.20 10.91 -4.41
C THR A 201 7.25 10.84 -5.50
N ASN A 202 7.89 11.97 -5.80
CA ASN A 202 9.06 12.03 -6.66
C ASN A 202 10.12 11.08 -6.07
N SER A 203 10.25 9.89 -6.64
CA SER A 203 11.25 8.90 -6.28
C SER A 203 12.68 9.34 -6.60
N ASP A 204 12.85 10.51 -7.23
CA ASP A 204 14.16 11.08 -7.58
C ASP A 204 14.88 11.78 -6.41
N GLU A 205 14.22 12.01 -5.26
CA GLU A 205 14.84 12.76 -4.14
C GLU A 205 15.56 11.90 -3.08
N PHE A 206 15.46 10.57 -3.12
CA PHE A 206 16.16 9.72 -2.15
C PHE A 206 17.31 8.93 -2.79
N ASN A 207 18.32 9.65 -3.30
CA ASN A 207 19.64 9.08 -3.54
C ASN A 207 20.60 9.42 -2.38
N PRO A 208 20.87 8.48 -1.44
CA PRO A 208 21.74 8.74 -0.29
C PRO A 208 23.23 8.90 -0.65
N SER A 209 23.60 8.88 -1.94
CA SER A 209 25.00 8.95 -2.39
C SER A 209 25.47 10.33 -2.88
N THR A 210 24.63 11.38 -2.85
CA THR A 210 25.04 12.74 -3.23
C THR A 210 24.92 13.71 -2.05
N SER A 211 25.90 13.67 -1.14
CA SER A 211 26.23 14.85 -0.32
C SER A 211 27.35 15.63 -1.00
N PRO A 212 27.20 16.97 -1.19
CA PRO A 212 28.29 17.78 -1.68
C PRO A 212 29.33 17.93 -0.57
N MET A 213 30.57 17.58 -0.88
CA MET A 213 31.74 17.94 -0.07
C MET A 213 31.72 19.45 0.18
N ALA A 214 31.39 19.85 1.40
CA ALA A 214 31.52 21.21 1.87
C ALA A 214 33.01 21.61 1.85
N GLY A 215 33.27 22.80 1.32
CA GLY A 215 34.61 23.33 1.08
C GLY A 215 35.50 23.36 2.32
N SER A 216 36.74 22.95 2.12
CA SER A 216 37.86 23.30 2.99
C SER A 216 38.46 24.61 2.48
N SER A 217 38.27 25.68 3.24
CA SER A 217 39.17 26.84 3.21
C SER A 217 40.20 26.67 4.31
N ALA A 218 41.49 26.69 3.98
CA ALA A 218 42.55 27.24 4.82
C ALA A 218 43.89 27.31 4.08
N TYR A 219 44.50 28.50 4.19
CA TYR A 219 45.84 28.96 3.80
C TYR A 219 46.05 29.45 2.36
#